data_AF-A0A7J6ERZ6-F1
#
_entry.id   AF-A0A7J6ERZ6-F1
#
_cell.length_a   1.000
_cell.length_b   1.000
_cell.length_c   1.000
_cell.angle_alpha   90.00
_cell.angle_beta   90.00
_cell.angle_gamma   90.00
#
_symmetry.space_group_name_H-M   'P 1'
#
loop_
_entity.id
_entity.type
_entity.pdbx_description
1 polymer ?
#
loop_
_entity_poly.entity_id
_entity_poly.type
_entity_poly.pdbx_seq_one_letter_code
_entity_poly.pdbx_strand_id
1 'polypeptide(L)'
;MRLEVRIDSEFYCSSSSVAIPTKPLFFTSLETLTFEYLSNLEEWSFMEGGAFPRLKKLMIESCRYLRCLPKELPASLSDLHITYCPLIRPRVERETGEDWPIIAHIPNIIVNGENI
;
A
#
# COMPACT_ATOMS: atom_id res chain seq x y z
N MET A 1 5.56 -0.39 26.15
CA MET A 1 6.12 0.28 24.96
C MET A 1 5.50 -0.40 23.75
N ARG A 2 4.82 0.36 22.88
CA ARG A 2 4.25 -0.18 21.64
C ARG A 2 5.28 0.08 20.54
N LEU A 3 5.69 -0.96 19.82
CA LEU A 3 6.58 -0.80 18.66
C LEU A 3 5.72 -0.35 17.49
N GLU A 4 5.89 0.87 17.05
CA GLU A 4 5.32 1.34 15.78
C GLU A 4 6.25 0.89 14.66
N VAL A 5 5.69 0.20 13.65
CA VAL A 5 6.42 -0.17 12.44
C VAL A 5 5.87 0.67 11.30
N ARG A 6 6.78 1.21 10.50
CA ARG A 6 6.48 1.97 9.30
C ARG A 6 7.22 1.35 8.13
N ILE A 7 6.56 1.29 6.99
CA ILE A 7 7.19 0.97 5.72
C ILE A 7 7.30 2.28 4.95
N ASP A 8 8.51 2.82 4.89
CA ASP A 8 8.80 4.13 4.31
C ASP A 8 10.08 4.11 3.45
N SER A 9 10.57 5.28 3.08
CA SER A 9 11.76 5.43 2.23
C SER A 9 13.00 4.70 2.77
N GLU A 10 13.14 4.52 4.08
CA GLU A 10 14.29 3.82 4.68
C GLU A 10 14.26 2.32 4.37
N PHE A 11 13.07 1.73 4.22
CA PHE A 11 12.93 0.34 3.77
C PHE A 11 13.38 0.17 2.31
N TYR A 12 13.15 1.18 1.47
CA TYR A 12 13.44 1.12 0.04
C TYR A 12 14.86 1.54 -0.34
N CYS A 13 15.61 2.22 0.55
CA CYS A 13 16.94 2.75 0.24
C CYS A 13 17.99 2.34 1.27
N SER A 14 18.99 1.53 0.88
CA SER A 14 20.23 1.44 1.64
C SER A 14 21.15 2.60 1.21
N SER A 15 21.46 3.48 2.15
CA SER A 15 22.35 4.63 1.99
C SER A 15 23.59 4.36 1.12
N SER A 16 23.68 5.05 -0.03
CA SER A 16 24.93 5.68 -0.46
C SER A 16 24.61 6.85 -1.40
N SER A 17 25.23 7.97 -1.10
CA SER A 17 25.11 9.25 -1.80
C SER A 17 25.47 9.12 -3.28
N VAL A 18 24.49 8.86 -4.14
CA VAL A 18 24.53 9.26 -5.55
C VAL A 18 23.11 9.66 -5.93
N ALA A 19 22.91 10.95 -6.22
CA ALA A 19 21.70 11.41 -6.88
C ALA A 19 21.65 10.75 -8.26
N ILE A 20 20.94 9.63 -8.37
CA ILE A 20 20.60 9.05 -9.66
C ILE A 20 19.30 9.74 -10.10
N PRO A 21 19.27 10.49 -11.22
CA PRO A 21 18.06 11.16 -11.71
C PRO A 21 17.01 10.17 -12.25
N THR A 22 17.23 8.87 -12.10
CA THR A 22 16.30 7.83 -12.53
C THR A 22 15.50 7.34 -11.35
N LYS A 23 14.17 7.41 -11.48
CA LYS A 23 13.17 6.72 -10.68
C LYS A 23 13.69 5.32 -10.30
N PRO A 24 14.12 5.06 -9.05
CA PRO A 24 14.70 3.77 -8.71
C PRO A 24 13.58 2.73 -8.74
N LEU A 25 13.63 1.86 -9.75
CA LEU A 25 12.67 0.78 -9.93
C LEU A 25 13.06 -0.37 -9.01
N PHE A 26 12.60 -0.31 -7.75
CA PHE A 26 12.68 -1.45 -6.85
C PHE A 26 11.68 -2.53 -7.27
N PHE A 27 11.90 -3.77 -6.83
CA PHE A 27 10.97 -4.90 -6.99
C PHE A 27 10.34 -5.02 -8.39
N THR A 28 11.16 -4.92 -9.44
CA THR A 28 10.70 -4.83 -10.84
C THR A 28 9.94 -6.05 -11.35
N SER A 29 10.02 -7.18 -10.66
CA SER A 29 9.32 -8.41 -11.00
C SER A 29 8.18 -8.76 -10.04
N LEU A 30 7.97 -7.97 -8.98
CA LEU A 30 6.95 -8.28 -7.98
C LEU A 30 5.55 -7.97 -8.53
N GLU A 31 4.74 -9.01 -8.70
CA GLU A 31 3.36 -8.87 -9.17
C GLU A 31 2.32 -8.94 -8.04
N THR A 32 2.67 -9.54 -6.91
CA THR A 32 1.80 -9.69 -5.74
C THR A 32 2.54 -9.25 -4.48
N LEU A 33 1.90 -8.40 -3.67
CA LEU A 33 2.37 -7.97 -2.36
C LEU A 33 1.27 -8.21 -1.34
N THR A 34 1.65 -8.84 -0.22
CA THR A 34 0.71 -9.20 0.83
C THR A 34 1.25 -8.74 2.19
N PHE A 35 0.41 -8.02 2.93
CA PHE A 35 0.62 -7.70 4.34
C PHE A 35 -0.39 -8.48 5.18
N GLU A 36 0.10 -9.41 5.99
CA GLU A 36 -0.76 -10.23 6.86
C GLU A 36 -0.33 -10.09 8.32
N TYR A 37 -1.29 -9.92 9.21
CA TYR A 37 -1.09 -9.90 10.67
C TYR A 37 -0.08 -8.85 11.18
N LEU A 38 0.18 -7.80 10.39
CA LEU A 38 1.05 -6.69 10.80
C LEU A 38 0.32 -5.73 11.75
N SER A 39 -0.01 -6.21 12.95
CA SER A 39 -0.69 -5.44 14.01
C SER A 39 0.14 -4.31 14.62
N ASN A 40 1.34 -4.04 14.11
CA ASN A 40 2.15 -2.89 14.52
C ASN A 40 2.40 -1.92 13.37
N LEU A 41 1.98 -2.29 12.14
CA LEU A 41 2.10 -1.42 10.98
C LEU A 41 1.09 -0.30 11.10
N GLU A 42 1.56 0.93 11.26
CA GLU A 42 0.70 2.11 11.35
C GLU A 42 0.65 2.90 10.06
N GLU A 43 1.78 2.95 9.36
CA GLU A 43 1.99 3.75 8.15
C GLU A 43 2.66 2.92 7.07
N TRP A 44 2.13 3.02 5.86
CA TRP A 44 2.76 2.53 4.64
C TRP A 44 2.81 3.66 3.63
N SER A 45 4.02 3.95 3.14
CA SER A 45 4.29 5.03 2.19
C SER A 45 5.21 4.54 1.07
N PHE A 46 5.04 5.05 -0.14
CA PHE A 46 6.01 4.80 -1.21
C PHE A 46 7.08 5.88 -1.22
N MET A 47 8.26 5.50 -1.70
CA MET A 47 9.24 6.44 -2.21
C MET A 47 8.69 7.15 -3.45
N GLU A 48 8.92 8.47 -3.56
CA GLU A 48 8.75 9.23 -4.79
C GLU A 48 9.53 8.53 -5.90
N GLY A 49 8.81 7.79 -6.75
CA GLY A 49 9.49 6.90 -7.68
C GLY A 49 8.71 5.64 -8.05
N GLY A 50 7.90 5.13 -7.12
CA GLY A 50 7.20 3.87 -7.32
C GLY A 50 8.16 2.68 -7.19
N ALA A 51 8.12 2.04 -6.02
CA ALA A 51 8.97 0.88 -5.71
C ALA A 51 8.45 -0.44 -6.31
N PHE A 52 7.30 -0.45 -7.00
CA PHE A 52 6.66 -1.68 -7.48
C PHE A 52 6.00 -1.47 -8.85
N PRO A 53 6.78 -1.31 -9.93
CA PRO A 53 6.24 -0.93 -11.24
C PRO A 53 5.33 -2.00 -11.87
N ARG A 54 5.41 -3.26 -11.45
CA ARG A 54 4.63 -4.39 -12.00
C ARG A 54 3.64 -5.01 -11.02
N LEU A 55 3.36 -4.33 -9.91
CA LEU A 55 2.44 -4.85 -8.90
C LEU A 55 1.02 -4.88 -9.45
N LYS A 56 0.44 -6.06 -9.54
CA LYS A 56 -0.93 -6.29 -10.01
C LYS A 56 -1.89 -6.54 -8.84
N LYS A 57 -1.40 -7.16 -7.77
CA LYS A 57 -2.22 -7.58 -6.63
C LYS A 57 -1.66 -7.08 -5.31
N LEU A 58 -2.52 -6.46 -4.52
CA LEU A 58 -2.22 -6.00 -3.17
C LEU A 58 -3.24 -6.60 -2.20
N MET A 59 -2.74 -7.32 -1.21
CA MET A 59 -3.54 -7.91 -0.13
C MET A 59 -3.13 -7.32 1.20
N ILE A 60 -4.09 -6.81 1.97
CA ILE A 60 -3.88 -6.27 3.32
C ILE A 60 -4.86 -6.97 4.26
N GLU A 61 -4.35 -7.87 5.08
CA GLU A 61 -5.14 -8.70 5.98
C GLU A 61 -4.70 -8.52 7.43
N SER A 62 -5.68 -8.31 8.33
CA SER A 62 -5.43 -8.25 9.77
C SER A 62 -4.38 -7.22 10.21
N CYS A 63 -4.18 -6.16 9.43
CA CYS A 63 -3.32 -5.03 9.72
C CYS A 63 -4.08 -3.97 10.52
N ARG A 64 -4.31 -4.28 11.81
CA ARG A 64 -5.31 -3.59 12.65
C ARG A 64 -5.06 -2.10 12.89
N TYR A 65 -3.83 -1.65 12.71
CA TYR A 65 -3.44 -0.26 12.99
C TYR A 65 -2.98 0.52 11.77
N LEU A 66 -3.04 -0.08 10.57
CA LEU A 66 -2.71 0.63 9.34
C LEU A 66 -3.76 1.73 9.13
N ARG A 67 -3.31 2.99 9.15
CA ARG A 67 -4.21 4.14 9.19
C ARG A 67 -4.61 4.66 7.81
N CYS A 68 -3.77 4.50 6.80
CA CYS A 68 -3.99 5.03 5.47
C CYS A 68 -3.22 4.22 4.42
N LEU A 69 -3.64 4.37 3.16
CA LEU A 69 -2.85 3.92 2.01
C LEU A 69 -1.79 4.96 1.64
N PRO A 70 -0.73 4.54 0.92
CA PRO A 70 0.16 5.48 0.26
C PRO A 70 -0.62 6.44 -0.66
N LYS A 71 -0.14 7.69 -0.80
CA LYS A 71 -0.81 8.72 -1.61
C LYS A 71 -0.99 8.36 -3.09
N GLU A 72 -0.13 7.49 -3.61
CA GLU A 72 -0.18 7.00 -4.98
C GLU A 72 0.01 5.49 -4.94
N LEU A 73 -0.78 4.72 -5.70
CA LEU A 73 -0.56 3.29 -5.89
C LEU A 73 0.01 3.03 -7.29
N PRO A 74 0.69 1.90 -7.53
CA PRO A 74 1.18 1.56 -8.85
C PRO A 74 0.03 1.50 -9.87
N ALA A 75 0.19 2.15 -11.02
CA ALA A 75 -0.82 2.12 -12.09
C ALA A 75 -1.07 0.72 -12.69
N SER A 76 -0.18 -0.24 -12.41
CA SER A 76 -0.33 -1.65 -12.80
C SER A 76 -1.26 -2.44 -11.88
N LEU A 77 -1.69 -1.86 -10.75
CA LEU A 77 -2.49 -2.53 -9.74
C LEU A 77 -3.91 -2.77 -10.26
N SER A 78 -4.29 -4.05 -10.38
CA SER A 78 -5.60 -4.48 -10.87
C SER A 78 -6.51 -5.01 -9.76
N ASP A 79 -5.92 -5.50 -8.66
CA ASP A 79 -6.64 -6.15 -7.57
C ASP A 79 -6.18 -5.62 -6.20
N LEU A 80 -7.13 -5.13 -5.41
CA LEU A 80 -6.93 -4.66 -4.04
C LEU A 80 -7.87 -5.41 -3.09
N HIS A 81 -7.31 -6.13 -2.13
CA HIS A 81 -8.06 -6.86 -1.11
C HIS A 81 -7.69 -6.32 0.28
N ILE A 82 -8.69 -5.85 1.03
CA ILE A 82 -8.51 -5.35 2.39
C ILE A 82 -9.47 -6.10 3.32
N THR A 83 -8.95 -6.86 4.27
CA THR A 83 -9.77 -7.68 5.18
C THR A 83 -9.31 -7.49 6.61
N TYR A 84 -10.25 -7.36 7.57
CA TYR A 84 -9.95 -7.22 9.00
C TYR A 84 -9.02 -6.04 9.35
N CYS A 85 -9.13 -4.93 8.59
CA CYS A 85 -8.36 -3.70 8.80
C CYS A 85 -9.27 -2.53 9.20
N PRO A 86 -9.67 -2.41 10.49
CA PRO A 86 -10.73 -1.50 10.93
C PRO A 86 -10.44 -0.01 10.74
N LEU A 87 -9.18 0.43 10.80
CA LEU A 87 -8.83 1.86 10.68
C LEU A 87 -8.83 2.36 9.25
N ILE A 88 -8.34 1.55 8.30
CA ILE A 88 -8.30 1.92 6.88
C ILE A 88 -9.63 1.69 6.16
N ARG A 89 -10.43 0.71 6.62
CA ARG A 89 -11.75 0.37 6.02
C ARG A 89 -12.64 1.59 5.75
N PRO A 90 -12.91 2.50 6.70
CA PRO A 90 -13.75 3.67 6.43
C PRO A 90 -13.13 4.66 5.44
N ARG A 91 -11.80 4.67 5.28
CA ARG A 91 -11.12 5.57 4.34
C ARG A 91 -11.20 5.10 2.90
N VAL A 92 -11.34 3.80 2.68
CA VAL A 92 -11.47 3.20 1.35
C VAL A 92 -12.94 3.00 0.94
N GLU A 93 -13.89 3.57 1.69
CA GLU A 93 -15.31 3.48 1.38
C GLU A 93 -15.61 4.10 0.01
N ARG A 94 -16.44 3.43 -0.79
CA ARG A 94 -16.78 3.84 -2.15
C ARG A 94 -17.36 5.25 -2.17
N GLU A 95 -16.79 6.12 -3.00
CA GLU A 95 -17.22 7.51 -3.23
C GLU A 95 -17.09 8.48 -2.04
N THR A 96 -17.13 8.00 -0.79
CA THR A 96 -17.14 8.81 0.42
C THR A 96 -15.83 8.77 1.21
N GLY A 97 -15.04 7.71 1.04
CA GLY A 97 -13.80 7.50 1.77
C GLY A 97 -12.70 8.48 1.37
N GLU A 98 -11.92 8.94 2.34
CA GLU A 98 -10.81 9.88 2.11
C GLU A 98 -9.73 9.33 1.15
N ASP A 99 -9.48 8.02 1.22
CA ASP A 99 -8.51 7.33 0.36
C ASP A 99 -9.18 6.76 -0.91
N TRP A 100 -10.51 6.93 -1.09
CA TRP A 100 -11.21 6.47 -2.30
C TRP A 100 -10.59 6.97 -3.60
N PRO A 101 -10.24 8.27 -3.75
CA PRO A 101 -9.62 8.76 -4.99
C PRO A 101 -8.30 8.06 -5.35
N ILE A 102 -7.60 7.50 -4.35
CA ILE A 102 -6.35 6.75 -4.54
C ILE A 102 -6.63 5.41 -5.20
N ILE A 103 -7.73 4.74 -4.83
CA ILE A 103 -8.03 3.37 -5.26
C ILE A 103 -9.11 3.28 -6.34
N ALA A 104 -9.85 4.36 -6.60
CA ALA A 104 -11.01 4.36 -7.51
C ALA A 104 -10.70 3.94 -8.96
N HIS A 105 -9.42 3.95 -9.36
CA HIS A 105 -8.97 3.50 -10.67
C HIS A 105 -8.73 1.98 -10.75
N ILE A 106 -8.74 1.27 -9.62
CA ILE A 106 -8.47 -0.17 -9.52
C ILE A 106 -9.74 -0.94 -9.92
N PRO A 107 -9.68 -1.84 -10.91
CA PRO A 107 -10.85 -2.58 -11.37
C PRO A 107 -11.50 -3.50 -10.33
N ASN A 108 -10.71 -4.19 -9.51
CA ASN A 108 -11.20 -5.17 -8.55
C ASN A 108 -10.83 -4.76 -7.12
N ILE A 109 -11.80 -4.22 -6.38
CA ILE A 109 -11.62 -3.85 -4.98
C ILE A 109 -12.52 -4.75 -4.13
N ILE A 110 -11.93 -5.46 -3.18
CA ILE A 110 -12.65 -6.31 -2.22
C ILE A 110 -12.32 -5.86 -0.81
N VAL A 111 -13.34 -5.46 -0.06
CA VAL A 111 -13.22 -5.04 1.34
C VAL A 111 -14.07 -5.95 2.23
N ASN A 112 -13.46 -6.64 3.18
CA ASN A 112 -14.13 -7.62 4.06
C ASN A 112 -14.98 -8.67 3.33
N GLY A 113 -14.57 -9.06 2.12
CA GLY A 113 -15.28 -10.04 1.29
C GLY A 113 -16.37 -9.45 0.39
N GLU A 114 -16.59 -8.13 0.42
CA GLU A 114 -17.55 -7.43 -0.43
C GLU A 114 -16.83 -6.69 -1.55
N ASN A 115 -17.39 -6.71 -2.76
CA ASN A 115 -16.91 -5.88 -3.86
C ASN A 115 -17.49 -4.47 -3.72
N ILE A 116 -16.63 -3.45 -3.86
CA ILE A 116 -17.00 -2.04 -3.70
C ILE A 116 -16.60 -1.21 -4.92
#